data_AF-A0A960PD83-F1
#
_entry.id   AF-A0A960PD83-F1
#
_cell.length_a   1.000
_cell.length_b   1.000
_cell.length_c   1.000
_cell.angle_alpha   90.00
_cell.angle_beta   90.00
_cell.angle_gamma   90.00
#
_symmetry.space_group_name_H-M   'P 1'
#
loop_
_entity.id
_entity.type
_entity.pdbx_description
1 polymer ?
#
loop_
_entity_poly.entity_id
_entity_poly.type
_entity_poly.pdbx_seq_one_letter_code
_entity_poly.pdbx_strand_id
1 'polypeptide(L)'
;MASSLNLDEPRWIVKGVLRTETALHIGDGDTVPDLPEQAKPAGEGEKTLWPFGQLYDKDGKPVEVSSVATDQDGKAYIPASALKGPIRAWLEKLDPKVVEKLLGHQDEGTEAGLGGKAEFLDAPLSSAPAQNPFEPDDEDRRYTQFWRKQRATCIAPLVAIDRTMGAGVDGKLAHFEFVPPGLEFAVEIRGRMSDVELQQLLMALEAFNGGDWQRVALGARNANGWGRMQWALTEIKKIHRAWVREHRAAWIAAPSQMQKDTDDKAQEKLAMHRDKALALLRNQGKRGKRMSLEVTIHMDGPFLVNDVTRTGEQKNGLPGHAPRLDEKGRPVLPSSSIRGSLRQQMEKIVRTIFNKDRAAWEGHDADNFGSVINLEDAKDRLCPVSILAGAPGWKAPLELSDFVGRIGAQRARQDFVAIDRFTGGAAESQKFDAEYVYAPVLTGTIEVDLERMHKITSDRGQNPDWPLILLLYGLRDLHEGDVRLGWGGSKGYGMVREIEVRLQEAPDDVIPRPAFELKFGAIAGADAETIVAWHEGLVDWLKSHPDMPWSPLKEDEPQEVTA
;
A
#
# COMPACT_ATOMS: atom_id res chain seq x y z
N MET A 1 -27.68 -29.28 -5.38
CA MET A 1 -29.00 -28.79 -5.85
C MET A 1 -28.74 -27.58 -6.74
N ALA A 2 -28.98 -27.68 -8.04
CA ALA A 2 -28.87 -26.52 -8.92
C ALA A 2 -29.89 -25.46 -8.46
N SER A 3 -29.42 -24.29 -8.02
CA SER A 3 -30.31 -23.17 -7.76
C SER A 3 -30.98 -22.83 -9.10
N SER A 4 -32.24 -23.21 -9.26
CA SER A 4 -33.05 -22.79 -10.39
C SER A 4 -33.01 -21.26 -10.44
N LEU A 5 -32.56 -20.69 -11.57
CA LEU A 5 -32.63 -19.25 -11.81
C LEU A 5 -34.04 -18.77 -11.47
N ASN A 6 -34.18 -17.97 -10.40
CA ASN A 6 -35.47 -17.40 -10.05
C ASN A 6 -35.78 -16.31 -11.08
N LEU A 7 -36.53 -16.67 -12.12
CA LEU A 7 -36.86 -15.79 -13.24
C LEU A 7 -37.74 -14.60 -12.83
N ASP A 8 -38.27 -14.60 -11.62
CA ASP A 8 -39.07 -13.50 -11.08
C ASP A 8 -38.22 -12.45 -10.34
N GLU A 9 -36.92 -12.72 -10.12
CA GLU A 9 -35.99 -11.69 -9.62
C GLU A 9 -35.76 -10.59 -10.68
N PRO A 10 -35.81 -9.31 -10.27
CA PRO A 10 -35.54 -8.19 -11.17
C PRO A 10 -34.07 -8.17 -11.60
N ARG A 11 -33.82 -7.66 -12.81
CA ARG A 11 -32.46 -7.36 -13.26
C ARG A 11 -32.10 -5.96 -12.82
N TRP A 12 -30.96 -5.82 -12.16
CA TRP A 12 -30.39 -4.55 -11.75
C TRP A 12 -29.22 -4.15 -12.64
N ILE A 13 -29.06 -2.85 -12.82
CA ILE A 13 -27.87 -2.21 -13.39
C ILE A 13 -27.45 -1.15 -12.37
N VAL A 14 -26.25 -1.29 -11.82
CA VAL A 14 -25.63 -0.36 -10.88
C VAL A 14 -24.47 0.31 -11.60
N LYS A 15 -24.45 1.64 -11.62
CA LYS A 15 -23.34 2.42 -12.15
C LYS A 15 -22.80 3.38 -11.11
N GLY A 16 -21.51 3.61 -11.18
CA GLY A 16 -20.83 4.60 -10.36
C GLY A 16 -19.45 4.91 -10.89
N VAL A 17 -18.71 5.66 -10.10
CA VAL A 17 -17.35 6.09 -10.39
C VAL A 17 -16.45 5.65 -9.25
N LEU A 18 -15.31 5.04 -9.58
CA LEU A 18 -14.21 4.84 -8.65
C LEU A 18 -13.11 5.86 -8.95
N ARG A 19 -12.76 6.69 -7.97
CA ARG A 19 -11.69 7.67 -8.06
C ARG A 19 -10.46 7.22 -7.28
N THR A 20 -9.27 7.28 -7.87
CA THR A 20 -8.02 6.96 -7.14
C THR A 20 -7.73 8.02 -6.07
N GLU A 21 -7.52 7.60 -4.82
CA GLU A 21 -7.06 8.47 -3.73
C GLU A 21 -5.56 8.34 -3.50
N THR A 22 -5.03 7.13 -3.68
CA THR A 22 -3.59 6.85 -3.67
C THR A 22 -3.16 6.21 -4.99
N ALA A 23 -1.86 6.06 -5.19
CA ALA A 23 -1.33 5.41 -6.37
C ALA A 23 -1.88 3.98 -6.51
N LEU A 24 -2.24 3.59 -7.73
CA LEU A 24 -2.84 2.30 -8.06
C LEU A 24 -1.97 1.56 -9.07
N HIS A 25 -1.61 0.32 -8.75
CA HIS A 25 -0.95 -0.59 -9.70
C HIS A 25 -1.77 -1.88 -9.81
N ILE A 26 -2.37 -2.10 -10.98
CA ILE A 26 -2.98 -3.37 -11.38
C ILE A 26 -2.18 -3.87 -12.57
N GLY A 27 -1.31 -4.85 -12.34
CA GLY A 27 -0.46 -5.41 -13.37
C GLY A 27 -1.24 -6.29 -14.36
N ASP A 28 -0.82 -6.25 -15.61
CA ASP A 28 -1.22 -7.20 -16.68
C ASP A 28 -0.29 -8.42 -16.77
N GLY A 29 0.83 -8.39 -16.03
CA GLY A 29 1.86 -9.43 -16.08
C GLY A 29 2.93 -9.18 -17.14
N ASP A 30 2.83 -8.08 -17.86
CA ASP A 30 3.78 -7.66 -18.88
C ASP A 30 4.76 -6.62 -18.35
N THR A 31 5.67 -6.20 -19.22
CA THR A 31 6.54 -5.04 -19.03
C THR A 31 6.21 -3.96 -20.04
N VAL A 32 6.44 -2.70 -19.66
CA VAL A 32 6.22 -1.55 -20.55
C VAL A 32 7.11 -1.70 -21.79
N PRO A 33 6.52 -1.86 -23.00
CA PRO A 33 7.30 -2.19 -24.20
C PRO A 33 7.97 -0.96 -24.84
N ASP A 34 7.51 0.25 -24.50
CA ASP A 34 7.80 1.49 -25.22
C ASP A 34 8.21 2.63 -24.28
N LEU A 35 9.40 2.50 -23.69
CA LEU A 35 10.03 3.62 -22.99
C LEU A 35 10.36 4.73 -24.01
N PRO A 36 10.13 6.01 -23.67
CA PRO A 36 10.25 7.12 -24.61
C PRO A 36 11.67 7.25 -25.17
N GLU A 37 11.86 7.43 -26.49
CA GLU A 37 13.22 7.52 -27.06
C GLU A 37 14.04 8.71 -26.56
N GLN A 38 13.37 9.78 -26.13
CA GLN A 38 13.99 10.94 -25.48
C GLN A 38 14.69 10.57 -24.16
N ALA A 39 14.38 9.39 -23.62
CA ALA A 39 15.01 8.78 -22.46
C ALA A 39 16.24 7.93 -22.78
N LYS A 40 16.59 7.72 -24.06
CA LYS A 40 17.81 7.00 -24.45
C LYS A 40 19.04 7.92 -24.36
N PRO A 41 20.18 7.45 -23.85
CA PRO A 41 21.42 8.22 -23.84
C PRO A 41 21.90 8.48 -25.27
N ALA A 42 22.47 9.66 -25.53
CA ALA A 42 22.88 10.09 -26.87
C ALA A 42 24.25 9.53 -27.33
N GLY A 43 24.95 8.76 -26.48
CA GLY A 43 26.19 8.05 -26.79
C GLY A 43 26.73 7.20 -25.63
N GLU A 44 27.75 6.38 -25.89
CA GLU A 44 28.46 5.59 -24.86
C GLU A 44 29.07 6.53 -23.81
N GLY A 45 28.64 6.38 -22.55
CA GLY A 45 29.11 7.21 -21.42
C GLY A 45 28.40 8.55 -21.26
N GLU A 46 27.45 8.93 -22.12
CA GLU A 46 26.61 10.10 -21.92
C GLU A 46 25.41 9.76 -21.02
N LYS A 47 25.24 10.46 -19.90
CA LYS A 47 24.06 10.30 -19.03
C LYS A 47 22.86 11.02 -19.61
N THR A 48 21.71 10.38 -19.52
CA THR A 48 20.48 10.82 -20.16
C THR A 48 19.87 12.09 -19.56
N LEU A 49 19.13 12.82 -20.39
CA LEU A 49 18.39 14.01 -19.98
C LEU A 49 17.37 13.68 -18.89
N TRP A 50 17.25 14.57 -17.92
CA TRP A 50 16.21 14.55 -16.91
C TRP A 50 14.79 14.59 -17.50
N PRO A 51 13.78 13.93 -16.89
CA PRO A 51 13.80 13.00 -15.75
C PRO A 51 14.07 11.54 -16.15
N PHE A 52 14.71 11.31 -17.29
CA PHE A 52 14.60 10.06 -18.02
C PHE A 52 15.76 9.07 -17.85
N GLY A 53 16.88 9.50 -17.27
CA GLY A 53 18.11 8.70 -17.22
C GLY A 53 18.12 7.47 -16.32
N GLN A 54 16.95 7.05 -15.83
CA GLN A 54 16.78 5.84 -15.00
C GLN A 54 15.95 4.78 -15.71
N LEU A 55 15.40 5.10 -16.87
CA LEU A 55 14.66 4.16 -17.71
C LEU A 55 15.59 3.33 -18.61
N TYR A 56 16.88 3.66 -18.62
CA TYR A 56 17.91 2.95 -19.37
C TYR A 56 19.11 2.69 -18.46
N ASP A 57 19.70 1.50 -18.59
CA ASP A 57 20.92 1.14 -17.87
C ASP A 57 22.15 1.86 -18.44
N LYS A 58 23.30 1.63 -17.80
CA LYS A 58 24.60 2.20 -18.21
C LYS A 58 25.04 1.81 -19.63
N ASP A 59 24.48 0.72 -20.16
CA ASP A 59 24.77 0.20 -21.50
C ASP A 59 23.72 0.68 -22.52
N GLY A 60 22.81 1.57 -22.12
CA GLY A 60 21.75 2.14 -22.95
C GLY A 60 20.60 1.17 -23.24
N LYS A 61 20.46 0.07 -22.48
CA LYS A 61 19.33 -0.85 -22.60
C LYS A 61 18.16 -0.41 -21.72
N PRO A 62 16.91 -0.56 -22.18
CA PRO A 62 15.75 -0.21 -21.39
C PRO A 62 15.66 -1.08 -20.13
N VAL A 63 15.36 -0.47 -18.99
CA VAL A 63 15.07 -1.21 -17.75
C VAL A 63 13.69 -1.86 -17.84
N GLU A 64 13.53 -3.01 -17.20
CA GLU A 64 12.21 -3.62 -17.08
C GLU A 64 11.31 -2.80 -16.14
N VAL A 65 10.16 -2.40 -16.65
CA VAL A 65 9.12 -1.68 -15.91
C VAL A 65 7.87 -2.54 -15.91
N SER A 66 7.39 -2.99 -14.76
CA SER A 66 6.11 -3.71 -14.69
C SER A 66 4.96 -2.79 -15.14
N SER A 67 4.22 -3.18 -16.17
CA SER A 67 3.12 -2.37 -16.74
C SER A 67 1.85 -2.43 -15.90
N VAL A 68 0.98 -1.43 -16.07
CA VAL A 68 -0.42 -1.53 -15.64
C VAL A 68 -1.29 -2.01 -16.78
N ALA A 69 -2.39 -2.68 -16.42
CA ALA A 69 -3.43 -3.10 -17.33
C ALA A 69 -4.00 -1.91 -18.11
N THR A 70 -4.00 -2.02 -19.44
CA THR A 70 -4.53 -1.01 -20.36
C THR A 70 -5.58 -1.56 -21.30
N ASP A 71 -6.55 -0.72 -21.66
CA ASP A 71 -7.61 -1.04 -22.62
C ASP A 71 -7.08 -1.06 -24.07
N GLN A 72 -7.97 -1.32 -25.03
CA GLN A 72 -7.60 -1.34 -26.45
C GLN A 72 -7.06 -0.01 -26.99
N ASP A 73 -7.32 1.11 -26.29
CA ASP A 73 -6.83 2.44 -26.65
C ASP A 73 -5.53 2.78 -25.91
N GLY A 74 -4.99 1.82 -25.14
CA GLY A 74 -3.78 1.95 -24.35
C GLY A 74 -3.96 2.73 -23.06
N LYS A 75 -5.19 3.05 -22.64
CA LYS A 75 -5.44 3.78 -21.39
C LYS A 75 -5.57 2.81 -20.22
N ALA A 76 -5.11 3.23 -19.04
CA ALA A 76 -5.33 2.46 -17.83
C ALA A 76 -6.83 2.18 -17.63
N TYR A 77 -7.15 0.95 -17.24
CA TYR A 77 -8.50 0.54 -16.88
C TYR A 77 -8.46 -0.40 -15.67
N ILE A 78 -9.60 -0.64 -15.05
CA ILE A 78 -9.73 -1.63 -13.97
C ILE A 78 -10.40 -2.88 -14.55
N PRO A 79 -9.67 -4.01 -14.70
CA PRO A 79 -10.28 -5.28 -15.08
C PRO A 79 -11.40 -5.69 -14.11
N ALA A 80 -12.47 -6.29 -14.62
CA ALA A 80 -13.60 -6.76 -13.83
C ALA A 80 -13.17 -7.72 -12.72
N SER A 81 -12.19 -8.58 -13.00
CA SER A 81 -11.60 -9.49 -12.02
C SER A 81 -10.85 -8.76 -10.90
N ALA A 82 -10.11 -7.70 -11.24
CA ALA A 82 -9.37 -6.87 -10.30
C ALA A 82 -10.28 -6.02 -9.40
N LEU A 83 -11.52 -5.75 -9.83
CA LEU A 83 -12.56 -5.14 -9.00
C LEU A 83 -13.31 -6.20 -8.16
N LYS A 84 -13.72 -7.31 -8.78
CA LYS A 84 -14.51 -8.38 -8.15
C LYS A 84 -13.74 -9.10 -7.04
N GLY A 85 -12.44 -9.35 -7.22
CA GLY A 85 -11.59 -10.09 -6.27
C GLY A 85 -11.50 -9.42 -4.89
N PRO A 86 -11.10 -8.14 -4.80
CA PRO A 86 -11.05 -7.41 -3.54
C PRO A 86 -12.43 -7.30 -2.86
N ILE A 87 -13.50 -7.07 -3.62
CA ILE A 87 -14.88 -7.07 -3.10
C ILE A 87 -15.26 -8.44 -2.53
N ARG A 88 -14.89 -9.53 -3.22
CA ARG A 88 -15.06 -10.90 -2.73
C ARG A 88 -14.36 -11.10 -1.40
N ALA A 89 -13.06 -10.83 -1.35
CA ALA A 89 -12.24 -11.02 -0.14
C ALA A 89 -12.76 -10.18 1.04
N TRP A 90 -13.36 -9.02 0.75
CA TRP A 90 -14.00 -8.19 1.77
C TRP A 90 -15.32 -8.78 2.26
N LEU A 91 -16.21 -9.20 1.35
CA LEU A 91 -17.50 -9.81 1.69
C LEU A 91 -17.35 -11.17 2.39
N GLU A 92 -16.30 -11.95 2.09
CA GLU A 92 -16.00 -13.24 2.73
C GLU A 92 -15.81 -13.11 4.23
N LYS A 93 -15.25 -11.97 4.69
CA LYS A 93 -15.09 -11.68 6.12
C LYS A 93 -16.43 -11.45 6.83
N LEU A 94 -17.48 -11.09 6.09
CA LEU A 94 -18.77 -10.72 6.66
C LEU A 94 -19.76 -11.89 6.64
N ASP A 95 -19.98 -12.48 5.47
CA ASP A 95 -20.87 -13.62 5.29
C ASP A 95 -20.49 -14.40 4.02
N PRO A 96 -19.84 -15.57 4.15
CA PRO A 96 -19.50 -16.43 3.01
C PRO A 96 -20.71 -16.78 2.12
N LYS A 97 -21.91 -16.88 2.69
CA LYS A 97 -23.12 -17.21 1.92
C LYS A 97 -23.54 -16.08 0.99
N VAL A 98 -23.21 -14.83 1.32
CA VAL A 98 -23.46 -13.67 0.45
C VAL A 98 -22.52 -13.72 -0.74
N VAL A 99 -21.27 -14.10 -0.52
CA VAL A 99 -20.24 -14.24 -1.57
C VAL A 99 -20.64 -15.31 -2.58
N GLU A 100 -21.02 -16.49 -2.10
CA GLU A 100 -21.43 -17.60 -2.98
C GLU A 100 -22.60 -17.20 -3.89
N LYS A 101 -23.58 -16.45 -3.37
CA LYS A 101 -24.74 -15.98 -4.14
C LYS A 101 -24.40 -14.87 -5.12
N LEU A 102 -23.73 -13.81 -4.65
CA LEU A 102 -23.47 -12.62 -5.45
C LEU A 102 -22.34 -12.84 -6.44
N LEU A 103 -21.25 -13.44 -6.01
CA LEU A 103 -19.99 -13.51 -6.76
C LEU A 103 -19.72 -14.91 -7.32
N GLY A 104 -20.44 -15.92 -6.84
CA GLY A 104 -20.26 -17.30 -7.25
C GLY A 104 -19.13 -17.99 -6.51
N HIS A 105 -19.13 -19.33 -6.56
CA HIS A 105 -18.09 -20.20 -6.03
C HIS A 105 -17.69 -21.25 -7.07
N GLN A 106 -16.50 -21.82 -6.88
CA GLN A 106 -16.03 -22.99 -7.60
C GLN A 106 -15.80 -24.09 -6.59
N ASP A 107 -16.25 -25.31 -6.90
CA ASP A 107 -16.06 -26.46 -6.03
C ASP A 107 -14.59 -26.89 -6.09
N GLU A 108 -13.95 -27.01 -4.93
CA GLU A 108 -12.54 -27.41 -4.84
C GLU A 108 -12.29 -28.74 -5.55
N GLY A 109 -11.27 -28.78 -6.41
CA GLY A 109 -10.87 -29.98 -7.14
C GLY A 109 -11.77 -30.36 -8.33
N THR A 110 -12.71 -29.50 -8.74
CA THR A 110 -13.54 -29.75 -9.94
C THR A 110 -13.69 -28.51 -10.83
N GLU A 111 -14.12 -28.72 -12.08
CA GLU A 111 -14.57 -27.64 -12.97
C GLU A 111 -16.02 -27.20 -12.67
N ALA A 112 -16.69 -27.82 -11.69
CA ALA A 112 -18.03 -27.45 -11.28
C ALA A 112 -18.01 -26.19 -10.41
N GLY A 113 -19.01 -25.33 -10.60
CA GLY A 113 -19.17 -24.11 -9.84
C GLY A 113 -20.50 -23.44 -10.12
N LEU A 114 -20.86 -22.48 -9.29
CA LEU A 114 -22.06 -21.67 -9.45
C LEU A 114 -21.67 -20.26 -9.87
N GLY A 115 -22.19 -19.81 -11.01
CA GLY A 115 -22.06 -18.43 -11.45
C GLY A 115 -22.73 -17.47 -10.48
N GLY A 116 -22.03 -16.40 -10.11
CA GLY A 116 -22.58 -15.35 -9.25
C GLY A 116 -23.71 -14.56 -9.91
N LYS A 117 -24.61 -14.03 -9.10
CA LYS A 117 -25.71 -13.15 -9.55
C LYS A 117 -25.23 -11.79 -10.08
N ALA A 118 -24.07 -11.31 -9.66
CA ALA A 118 -23.48 -10.04 -10.06
C ALA A 118 -22.39 -10.22 -11.14
N GLU A 119 -22.62 -9.59 -12.28
CA GLU A 119 -21.79 -9.49 -13.47
C GLU A 119 -21.02 -8.16 -13.40
N PHE A 120 -19.72 -8.23 -13.11
CA PHE A 120 -18.82 -7.07 -13.13
C PHE A 120 -18.32 -6.85 -14.55
N LEU A 121 -18.38 -5.60 -15.02
CA LEU A 121 -17.77 -5.21 -16.28
C LEU A 121 -16.41 -4.56 -16.02
N ASP A 122 -15.55 -4.59 -17.03
CA ASP A 122 -14.31 -3.81 -17.02
C ASP A 122 -14.65 -2.33 -16.86
N ALA A 123 -13.87 -1.65 -16.04
CA ALA A 123 -14.11 -0.26 -15.66
C ALA A 123 -13.13 0.66 -16.42
N PRO A 124 -13.55 1.25 -17.57
CA PRO A 124 -12.71 2.14 -18.35
C PRO A 124 -12.52 3.49 -17.64
N LEU A 125 -11.45 4.18 -18.00
CA LEU A 125 -11.18 5.54 -17.56
C LEU A 125 -12.30 6.48 -18.05
N SER A 126 -13.03 7.09 -17.12
CA SER A 126 -14.12 8.03 -17.43
C SER A 126 -13.68 9.47 -17.46
N SER A 127 -12.71 9.83 -16.62
CA SER A 127 -12.07 11.14 -16.65
C SER A 127 -10.59 11.02 -16.31
N ALA A 128 -9.79 11.76 -17.06
CA ALA A 128 -8.39 12.03 -16.76
C ALA A 128 -8.23 13.55 -16.67
N PRO A 129 -7.34 14.06 -15.82
CA PRO A 129 -7.02 15.49 -15.83
C PRO A 129 -6.60 15.94 -17.25
N ALA A 130 -7.16 17.06 -17.71
CA ALA A 130 -6.97 17.58 -19.07
C ALA A 130 -5.53 18.05 -19.34
N GLN A 131 -4.84 18.47 -18.28
CA GLN A 131 -3.41 18.77 -18.23
C GLN A 131 -2.71 17.68 -17.43
N ASN A 132 -1.39 17.56 -17.62
CA ASN A 132 -0.61 16.68 -16.74
C ASN A 132 -0.83 17.19 -15.29
N PRO A 133 -1.34 16.37 -14.35
CA PRO A 133 -1.49 16.80 -12.95
C PRO A 133 -0.13 17.13 -12.31
N PHE A 134 0.96 16.82 -13.01
CA PHE A 134 2.36 17.10 -12.69
C PHE A 134 3.03 18.05 -13.70
N GLU A 135 2.30 18.72 -14.60
CA GLU A 135 2.88 19.79 -15.45
C GLU A 135 3.30 20.96 -14.55
N PRO A 136 4.55 21.45 -14.61
CA PRO A 136 4.95 22.59 -13.80
C PRO A 136 4.29 23.88 -14.32
N ASP A 137 3.55 24.57 -13.46
CA ASP A 137 3.21 25.99 -13.66
C ASP A 137 4.41 26.93 -13.37
N ASP A 138 5.54 26.38 -12.89
CA ASP A 138 6.66 27.15 -12.32
C ASP A 138 8.01 26.44 -12.55
N GLU A 139 9.07 27.18 -12.90
CA GLU A 139 10.42 26.64 -13.17
C GLU A 139 11.03 25.88 -11.97
N ASP A 140 10.50 26.10 -10.76
CA ASP A 140 11.05 25.59 -9.50
C ASP A 140 10.30 24.34 -8.95
N ARG A 141 9.34 23.80 -9.71
CA ARG A 141 8.57 22.58 -9.37
C ARG A 141 8.75 21.47 -10.40
N ARG A 142 9.95 20.90 -10.42
CA ARG A 142 10.27 19.67 -11.15
C ARG A 142 9.58 18.47 -10.47
N TYR A 143 8.33 18.16 -10.85
CA TYR A 143 7.67 16.92 -10.45
C TYR A 143 8.26 15.70 -11.17
N THR A 144 8.12 14.53 -10.53
CA THR A 144 9.14 13.47 -10.41
C THR A 144 8.71 12.11 -10.93
N GLN A 145 7.74 12.08 -11.83
CA GLN A 145 7.10 10.86 -12.29
C GLN A 145 6.88 10.99 -13.79
N PHE A 146 7.34 10.00 -14.57
CA PHE A 146 7.19 10.06 -16.02
C PHE A 146 5.71 9.88 -16.38
N TRP A 147 4.99 11.01 -16.53
CA TRP A 147 3.59 11.02 -16.94
C TRP A 147 3.45 10.56 -18.40
N ARG A 148 2.78 9.43 -18.58
CA ARG A 148 2.41 8.88 -19.88
C ARG A 148 0.99 9.31 -20.21
N LYS A 149 0.86 10.46 -20.88
CA LYS A 149 -0.45 11.04 -21.24
C LYS A 149 -1.37 10.08 -21.98
N GLN A 150 -0.82 9.25 -22.88
CA GLN A 150 -1.58 8.29 -23.66
C GLN A 150 -2.18 7.18 -22.78
N ARG A 151 -1.43 6.74 -21.76
CA ARG A 151 -1.82 5.66 -20.86
C ARG A 151 -2.52 6.15 -19.58
N ALA A 152 -2.42 7.45 -19.30
CA ALA A 152 -2.83 8.10 -18.07
C ALA A 152 -2.12 7.54 -16.81
N THR A 153 -0.83 7.25 -16.94
CA THR A 153 -0.01 6.57 -15.92
C THR A 153 1.29 7.31 -15.64
N CYS A 154 1.99 6.89 -14.60
CA CYS A 154 3.30 7.34 -14.18
C CYS A 154 4.26 6.15 -14.04
N ILE A 155 5.58 6.37 -14.15
CA ILE A 155 6.59 5.37 -13.78
C ILE A 155 7.33 5.82 -12.52
N ALA A 156 7.50 4.91 -11.56
CA ALA A 156 8.29 5.14 -10.36
C ALA A 156 9.36 4.04 -10.16
N PRO A 157 10.56 4.42 -9.69
CA PRO A 157 11.57 3.49 -9.20
C PRO A 157 11.32 3.07 -7.74
N LEU A 158 11.73 1.85 -7.39
CA LEU A 158 11.77 1.30 -6.04
C LEU A 158 13.16 0.71 -5.75
N VAL A 159 13.73 1.12 -4.62
CA VAL A 159 15.03 0.62 -4.13
C VAL A 159 14.79 -0.45 -3.06
N ALA A 160 15.39 -1.63 -3.21
CA ALA A 160 15.47 -2.60 -2.10
C ALA A 160 16.49 -2.14 -1.05
N ILE A 161 16.22 -2.37 0.24
CA ILE A 161 17.11 -1.95 1.35
C ILE A 161 17.78 -3.17 1.98
N ASP A 162 19.10 -3.10 2.15
CA ASP A 162 19.91 -4.05 2.92
C ASP A 162 19.55 -3.89 4.40
N ARG A 163 19.14 -5.00 5.02
CA ARG A 163 18.56 -5.00 6.38
C ARG A 163 19.62 -4.94 7.47
N THR A 164 20.86 -5.29 7.15
CA THR A 164 21.98 -5.23 8.09
C THR A 164 22.61 -3.84 8.04
N MET A 165 22.76 -3.29 6.83
CA MET A 165 23.44 -2.00 6.63
C MET A 165 22.51 -0.77 6.63
N GLY A 166 21.19 -0.97 6.43
CA GLY A 166 20.22 0.14 6.31
C GLY A 166 20.41 0.99 5.04
N ALA A 167 21.13 0.48 4.04
CA ALA A 167 21.42 1.15 2.77
C ALA A 167 20.66 0.51 1.60
N GLY A 168 20.53 1.19 0.47
CA GLY A 168 19.99 0.58 -0.74
C GLY A 168 20.88 -0.58 -1.23
N VAL A 169 20.29 -1.72 -1.61
CA VAL A 169 21.02 -2.86 -2.17
C VAL A 169 21.39 -2.54 -3.61
N ASP A 170 22.69 -2.66 -3.92
CA ASP A 170 23.19 -2.46 -5.27
C ASP A 170 22.58 -3.46 -6.26
N GLY A 171 22.24 -3.01 -7.47
CA GLY A 171 21.60 -3.82 -8.51
C GLY A 171 20.13 -4.22 -8.27
N LYS A 172 19.47 -3.78 -7.18
CA LYS A 172 18.06 -4.10 -6.88
C LYS A 172 17.12 -2.88 -6.95
N LEU A 173 17.18 -2.17 -8.08
CA LEU A 173 16.24 -1.11 -8.44
C LEU A 173 15.13 -1.69 -9.33
N ALA A 174 13.89 -1.73 -8.84
CA ALA A 174 12.73 -2.19 -9.60
C ALA A 174 11.90 -1.00 -10.09
N HIS A 175 11.40 -1.05 -11.32
CA HIS A 175 10.55 0.00 -11.87
C HIS A 175 9.13 -0.52 -12.10
N PHE A 176 8.16 0.34 -11.90
CA PHE A 176 6.75 -0.03 -12.04
C PHE A 176 5.94 1.16 -12.52
N GLU A 177 5.01 0.87 -13.40
CA GLU A 177 4.00 1.80 -13.87
C GLU A 177 2.84 1.87 -12.86
N PHE A 178 2.18 3.01 -12.72
CA PHE A 178 1.03 3.16 -11.84
C PHE A 178 0.10 4.27 -12.31
N VAL A 179 -1.16 4.20 -11.86
CA VAL A 179 -2.15 5.25 -12.02
C VAL A 179 -2.03 6.22 -10.83
N PRO A 180 -1.84 7.53 -11.06
CA PRO A 180 -1.72 8.49 -9.97
C PRO A 180 -3.07 8.76 -9.29
N PRO A 181 -3.08 9.39 -8.11
CA PRO A 181 -4.29 9.89 -7.47
C PRO A 181 -5.09 10.85 -8.35
N GLY A 182 -6.41 10.81 -8.24
CA GLY A 182 -7.34 11.75 -8.84
C GLY A 182 -8.02 11.29 -10.14
N LEU A 183 -7.69 10.11 -10.68
CA LEU A 183 -8.30 9.56 -11.90
C LEU A 183 -9.59 8.81 -11.59
N GLU A 184 -10.54 8.85 -12.51
CA GLU A 184 -11.87 8.27 -12.35
C GLU A 184 -12.14 7.15 -13.35
N PHE A 185 -12.71 6.05 -12.86
CA PHE A 185 -13.07 4.86 -13.62
C PHE A 185 -14.58 4.62 -13.55
N ALA A 186 -15.22 4.44 -14.71
CA ALA A 186 -16.65 4.14 -14.78
C ALA A 186 -16.89 2.67 -14.42
N VAL A 187 -17.63 2.43 -13.35
CA VAL A 187 -18.01 1.07 -12.92
C VAL A 187 -19.42 0.78 -13.37
N GLU A 188 -19.62 -0.40 -13.95
CA GLU A 188 -20.93 -0.95 -14.24
C GLU A 188 -21.03 -2.40 -13.75
N ILE A 189 -22.06 -2.68 -12.95
CA ILE A 189 -22.36 -4.02 -12.44
C ILE A 189 -23.80 -4.34 -12.76
N ARG A 190 -24.03 -5.51 -13.34
CA ARG A 190 -25.37 -5.99 -13.73
C ARG A 190 -25.68 -7.27 -12.99
N GLY A 191 -26.95 -7.60 -12.81
CA GLY A 191 -27.28 -8.88 -12.20
C GLY A 191 -28.74 -9.11 -11.91
N ARG A 192 -29.14 -10.36 -11.74
CA ARG A 192 -30.48 -10.70 -11.22
C ARG A 192 -30.35 -10.89 -9.72
N MET A 193 -30.90 -9.95 -8.96
CA MET A 193 -30.72 -9.88 -7.52
C MET A 193 -32.02 -9.44 -6.86
N SER A 194 -32.29 -9.99 -5.69
CA SER A 194 -33.26 -9.43 -4.75
C SER A 194 -32.81 -8.06 -4.25
N ASP A 195 -33.74 -7.29 -3.66
CA ASP A 195 -33.44 -5.97 -3.10
C ASP A 195 -32.42 -6.05 -1.95
N VAL A 196 -32.37 -7.16 -1.21
CA VAL A 196 -31.41 -7.42 -0.14
C VAL A 196 -30.01 -7.68 -0.70
N GLU A 197 -29.91 -8.51 -1.73
CA GLU A 197 -28.65 -8.81 -2.43
C GLU A 197 -28.07 -7.55 -3.09
N LEU A 198 -28.92 -6.69 -3.67
CA LEU A 198 -28.49 -5.37 -4.15
C LEU A 198 -27.90 -4.52 -3.02
N GLN A 199 -28.55 -4.47 -1.84
CA GLN A 199 -28.05 -3.70 -0.71
C GLN A 199 -26.71 -4.22 -0.19
N GLN A 200 -26.47 -5.53 -0.26
CA GLN A 200 -25.19 -6.15 0.09
C GLN A 200 -24.09 -5.81 -0.92
N LEU A 201 -24.41 -5.80 -2.22
CA LEU A 201 -23.50 -5.31 -3.26
C LEU A 201 -23.14 -3.84 -3.03
N LEU A 202 -24.15 -2.98 -2.82
CA LEU A 202 -23.94 -1.55 -2.54
C LEU A 202 -23.14 -1.34 -1.27
N MET A 203 -23.35 -2.15 -0.23
CA MET A 203 -22.55 -2.10 1.00
C MET A 203 -21.07 -2.35 0.71
N ALA A 204 -20.75 -3.34 -0.13
CA ALA A 204 -19.36 -3.62 -0.52
C ALA A 204 -18.75 -2.52 -1.39
N LEU A 205 -19.55 -1.83 -2.20
CA LEU A 205 -19.08 -0.67 -2.98
C LEU A 205 -18.89 0.56 -2.09
N GLU A 206 -19.80 0.83 -1.16
CA GLU A 206 -19.63 1.90 -0.16
C GLU A 206 -18.45 1.63 0.78
N ALA A 207 -18.01 0.38 0.90
CA ALA A 207 -16.80 0.07 1.67
C ALA A 207 -15.55 0.77 1.09
N PHE A 208 -15.47 1.09 -0.20
CA PHE A 208 -14.39 1.93 -0.73
C PHE A 208 -14.33 3.31 -0.04
N ASN A 209 -15.48 3.87 0.33
CA ASN A 209 -15.58 5.14 1.07
C ASN A 209 -15.36 5.00 2.58
N GLY A 210 -15.16 3.78 3.06
CA GLY A 210 -14.93 3.52 4.47
C GLY A 210 -13.68 4.25 4.97
N GLY A 211 -13.67 4.54 6.26
CA GLY A 211 -12.44 4.90 6.96
C GLY A 211 -11.38 3.80 6.84
N ASP A 212 -10.20 4.10 7.34
CA ASP A 212 -8.97 3.33 7.12
C ASP A 212 -9.14 1.80 7.36
N TRP A 213 -9.99 1.47 8.33
CA TRP A 213 -10.30 0.19 8.95
C TRP A 213 -11.16 -0.80 8.17
N GLN A 214 -11.94 -0.39 7.16
CA GLN A 214 -12.87 -1.29 6.45
C GLN A 214 -12.83 -1.21 4.93
N ARG A 215 -11.94 -0.40 4.35
CA ARG A 215 -12.05 -0.16 2.92
C ARG A 215 -11.52 -1.28 2.04
N VAL A 216 -12.20 -1.45 0.92
CA VAL A 216 -11.68 -2.25 -0.18
C VAL A 216 -10.54 -1.46 -0.83
N ALA A 217 -9.40 -2.11 -1.04
CA ALA A 217 -8.27 -1.53 -1.77
C ALA A 217 -7.98 -2.39 -3.01
N LEU A 218 -7.60 -1.74 -4.11
CA LEU A 218 -7.37 -2.39 -5.40
C LEU A 218 -5.90 -2.56 -5.72
N GLY A 219 -5.57 -3.64 -6.42
CA GLY A 219 -4.23 -3.86 -6.96
C GLY A 219 -3.19 -4.26 -5.92
N ALA A 220 -1.93 -3.97 -6.26
CA ALA A 220 -0.77 -4.36 -5.47
C ALA A 220 -0.37 -3.30 -4.44
N ARG A 221 0.44 -3.73 -3.47
CA ARG A 221 1.08 -2.86 -2.45
C ARG A 221 0.11 -2.18 -1.46
N ASN A 222 -1.07 -2.75 -1.25
CA ASN A 222 -2.07 -2.22 -0.30
C ASN A 222 -1.51 -2.02 1.13
N ALA A 223 -0.58 -2.89 1.58
CA ALA A 223 0.07 -2.74 2.88
C ALA A 223 0.96 -1.48 2.99
N ASN A 224 1.37 -0.91 1.85
CA ASN A 224 2.12 0.33 1.74
C ASN A 224 1.20 1.51 1.36
N GLY A 225 -0.10 1.41 1.61
CA GLY A 225 -1.07 2.49 1.40
C GLY A 225 -1.53 2.70 -0.05
N TRP A 226 -1.14 1.84 -0.99
CA TRP A 226 -1.56 1.91 -2.39
C TRP A 226 -2.99 1.37 -2.59
N GLY A 227 -3.60 1.75 -3.72
CA GLY A 227 -4.88 1.19 -4.14
C GLY A 227 -6.10 1.72 -3.40
N ARG A 228 -5.99 2.83 -2.66
CA ARG A 228 -7.15 3.48 -2.02
C ARG A 228 -7.99 4.16 -3.09
N MET A 229 -9.30 3.94 -3.02
CA MET A 229 -10.27 4.46 -3.99
C MET A 229 -11.44 5.10 -3.26
N GLN A 230 -12.08 6.08 -3.90
CA GLN A 230 -13.34 6.66 -3.49
C GLN A 230 -14.46 6.20 -4.43
N TRP A 231 -15.57 5.74 -3.88
CA TRP A 231 -16.75 5.29 -4.62
C TRP A 231 -17.85 6.35 -4.66
N ALA A 232 -18.39 6.62 -5.85
CA ALA A 232 -19.58 7.44 -6.02
C ALA A 232 -20.63 6.68 -6.83
N LEU A 233 -21.74 6.32 -6.19
CA LEU A 233 -22.90 5.74 -6.86
C LEU A 233 -23.58 6.82 -7.74
N THR A 234 -23.73 6.54 -9.04
CA THR A 234 -24.32 7.50 -9.99
C THR A 234 -25.70 7.08 -10.48
N GLU A 235 -25.95 5.78 -10.65
CA GLU A 235 -27.20 5.30 -11.22
C GLU A 235 -27.56 3.88 -10.72
N ILE A 236 -28.85 3.65 -10.44
CA ILE A 236 -29.41 2.31 -10.25
C ILE A 236 -30.64 2.16 -11.16
N LYS A 237 -30.66 1.12 -11.99
CA LYS A 237 -31.85 0.73 -12.78
C LYS A 237 -32.39 -0.61 -12.32
N LYS A 238 -33.71 -0.69 -12.17
CA LYS A 238 -34.45 -1.94 -11.90
C LYS A 238 -35.28 -2.30 -13.13
N ILE A 239 -35.00 -3.46 -13.73
CA ILE A 239 -35.76 -3.97 -14.87
C ILE A 239 -36.57 -5.16 -14.38
N HIS A 240 -37.90 -4.98 -14.30
CA HIS A 240 -38.82 -6.03 -13.88
C HIS A 240 -39.37 -6.81 -15.08
N ARG A 241 -39.50 -8.13 -14.94
CA ARG A 241 -40.03 -9.01 -16.00
C ARG A 241 -41.44 -8.62 -16.44
N ALA A 242 -42.31 -8.28 -15.49
CA ALA A 242 -43.68 -7.84 -15.78
C ALA A 242 -43.70 -6.57 -16.64
N TRP A 243 -42.87 -5.58 -16.29
CA TRP A 243 -42.76 -4.33 -17.03
C TRP A 243 -42.30 -4.59 -18.47
N VAL A 244 -41.26 -5.44 -18.66
CA VAL A 244 -40.78 -5.82 -19.99
C VAL A 244 -41.88 -6.48 -20.81
N ARG A 245 -42.69 -7.38 -20.22
CA ARG A 245 -43.80 -8.04 -20.94
C ARG A 245 -44.85 -7.06 -21.43
N GLU A 246 -45.20 -6.09 -20.58
CA GLU A 246 -46.21 -5.07 -20.85
C GLU A 246 -45.71 -4.05 -21.89
N HIS A 247 -44.44 -3.64 -21.80
CA HIS A 247 -43.86 -2.57 -22.62
C HIS A 247 -42.97 -3.07 -23.78
N ARG A 248 -42.98 -4.39 -24.07
CA ARG A 248 -42.07 -5.03 -25.05
C ARG A 248 -42.06 -4.36 -26.44
N ALA A 249 -43.22 -3.94 -26.93
CA ALA A 249 -43.34 -3.37 -28.28
C ALA A 249 -42.67 -1.99 -28.35
N ALA A 250 -42.88 -1.16 -27.33
CA ALA A 250 -42.21 0.12 -27.18
C ALA A 250 -40.69 -0.06 -26.95
N TRP A 251 -40.30 -1.08 -26.17
CA TRP A 251 -38.90 -1.36 -25.91
C TRP A 251 -38.12 -1.82 -27.16
N ILE A 252 -38.72 -2.66 -28.00
CA ILE A 252 -38.13 -3.08 -29.28
C ILE A 252 -38.03 -1.89 -30.25
N ALA A 253 -39.06 -1.03 -30.28
CA ALA A 253 -39.11 0.12 -31.17
C ALA A 253 -38.15 1.26 -30.79
N ALA A 254 -37.90 1.47 -29.49
CA ALA A 254 -37.01 2.51 -28.98
C ALA A 254 -36.26 2.04 -27.71
N PRO A 255 -35.17 1.26 -27.85
CA PRO A 255 -34.46 0.64 -26.73
C PRO A 255 -33.89 1.64 -25.71
N SER A 256 -33.53 2.84 -26.16
CA SER A 256 -32.93 3.91 -25.34
C SER A 256 -33.95 4.73 -24.53
N GLN A 257 -35.25 4.60 -24.83
CA GLN A 257 -36.34 5.31 -24.13
C GLN A 257 -36.93 4.49 -22.98
N MET A 258 -36.15 3.59 -22.36
CA MET A 258 -36.53 3.00 -21.08
C MET A 258 -36.92 4.14 -20.12
N GLN A 259 -38.12 4.04 -19.57
CA GLN A 259 -38.73 5.00 -18.65
C GLN A 259 -37.69 5.42 -17.61
N LYS A 260 -37.15 6.64 -17.74
CA LYS A 260 -36.56 7.33 -16.61
C LYS A 260 -37.68 7.32 -15.56
N ASP A 261 -37.50 6.59 -14.45
CA ASP A 261 -38.17 6.98 -13.22
C ASP A 261 -37.94 8.50 -13.15
N THR A 262 -39.01 9.31 -13.18
CA THR A 262 -38.91 10.78 -13.17
C THR A 262 -37.83 11.17 -12.18
N ASP A 263 -36.82 11.93 -12.63
CA ASP A 263 -35.49 11.99 -12.01
C ASP A 263 -35.51 12.10 -10.46
N ASP A 264 -36.51 12.78 -9.88
CA ASP A 264 -36.74 12.86 -8.43
C ASP A 264 -36.98 11.50 -7.73
N LYS A 265 -37.84 10.63 -8.28
CA LYS A 265 -38.12 9.28 -7.73
C LYS A 265 -36.94 8.33 -7.89
N ALA A 266 -36.11 8.53 -8.92
CA ALA A 266 -34.91 7.75 -9.14
C ALA A 266 -33.85 8.08 -8.07
N GLN A 267 -33.67 9.37 -7.77
CA GLN A 267 -32.76 9.84 -6.72
C GLN A 267 -33.22 9.38 -5.32
N GLU A 268 -34.52 9.44 -5.02
CA GLU A 268 -35.08 8.92 -3.75
C GLU A 268 -34.82 7.42 -3.57
N LYS A 269 -35.01 6.61 -4.63
CA LYS A 269 -34.73 5.17 -4.58
C LYS A 269 -33.23 4.88 -4.40
N LEU A 270 -32.38 5.63 -5.09
CA LEU A 270 -30.92 5.53 -4.98
C LEU A 270 -30.48 5.83 -3.54
N ALA A 271 -30.95 6.95 -2.97
CA ALA A 271 -30.70 7.32 -1.59
C ALA A 271 -31.18 6.24 -0.60
N MET A 272 -32.41 5.74 -0.76
CA MET A 272 -32.95 4.68 0.11
C MET A 272 -32.09 3.41 0.11
N HIS A 273 -31.68 2.91 -1.06
CA HIS A 273 -30.85 1.70 -1.14
C HIS A 273 -29.44 1.93 -0.58
N ARG A 274 -28.87 3.12 -0.82
CA ARG A 274 -27.59 3.53 -0.27
C ARG A 274 -27.63 3.67 1.25
N ASP A 275 -28.64 4.30 1.81
CA ASP A 275 -28.81 4.47 3.26
C ASP A 275 -28.93 3.13 3.98
N LYS A 276 -29.66 2.17 3.40
CA LYS A 276 -29.73 0.80 3.90
C LYS A 276 -28.37 0.09 3.85
N ALA A 277 -27.63 0.27 2.76
CA ALA A 277 -26.27 -0.26 2.63
C ALA A 277 -25.32 0.33 3.68
N LEU A 278 -25.37 1.64 3.91
CA LEU A 278 -24.59 2.32 4.96
C LEU A 278 -24.99 1.85 6.37
N ALA A 279 -26.28 1.60 6.61
CA ALA A 279 -26.74 1.03 7.88
C ALA A 279 -26.20 -0.39 8.10
N LEU A 280 -26.18 -1.23 7.04
CA LEU A 280 -25.56 -2.55 7.10
C LEU A 280 -24.05 -2.44 7.40
N LEU A 281 -23.34 -1.55 6.70
CA LEU A 281 -21.90 -1.32 6.91
C LEU A 281 -21.59 -0.91 8.36
N ARG A 282 -22.35 0.05 8.91
CA ARG A 282 -22.20 0.51 10.31
C ARG A 282 -22.42 -0.62 11.32
N ASN A 283 -23.36 -1.53 11.06
CA ASN A 283 -23.60 -2.67 11.93
C ASN A 283 -22.47 -3.72 11.86
N GLN A 284 -21.76 -3.80 10.72
CA GLN A 284 -20.58 -4.67 10.57
C GLN A 284 -19.30 -4.09 11.17
N GLY A 285 -19.20 -2.75 11.27
CA GLY A 285 -18.12 -2.00 11.94
C GLY A 285 -17.73 -2.49 13.34
N LYS A 286 -18.60 -3.26 14.00
CA LYS A 286 -18.37 -3.80 15.34
C LYS A 286 -17.63 -5.16 15.37
N ARG A 287 -17.21 -5.71 14.23
CA ARG A 287 -16.66 -7.09 14.15
C ARG A 287 -15.19 -7.21 13.78
N GLY A 288 -14.54 -6.18 13.23
CA GLY A 288 -13.12 -6.25 12.86
C GLY A 288 -12.19 -5.99 14.05
N LYS A 289 -11.30 -6.93 14.38
CA LYS A 289 -10.20 -6.68 15.32
C LYS A 289 -9.06 -5.98 14.57
N ARG A 290 -9.11 -4.64 14.45
CA ARG A 290 -8.02 -3.82 13.91
C ARG A 290 -7.69 -2.67 14.86
N MET A 291 -6.40 -2.33 14.95
CA MET A 291 -5.91 -1.18 15.72
C MET A 291 -5.40 -0.11 14.76
N SER A 292 -5.74 1.16 14.98
CA SER A 292 -5.34 2.29 14.14
C SER A 292 -4.70 3.40 14.97
N LEU A 293 -3.50 3.80 14.58
CA LEU A 293 -2.69 4.84 15.21
C LEU A 293 -2.44 5.96 14.20
N GLU A 294 -2.76 7.19 14.58
CA GLU A 294 -2.24 8.38 13.92
C GLU A 294 -0.87 8.70 14.52
N VAL A 295 0.14 8.87 13.67
CA VAL A 295 1.52 9.11 14.08
C VAL A 295 2.01 10.40 13.44
N THR A 296 2.53 11.31 14.26
CA THR A 296 3.24 12.51 13.82
C THR A 296 4.69 12.42 14.23
N ILE A 297 5.60 12.54 13.28
CA ILE A 297 7.05 12.44 13.46
C ILE A 297 7.66 13.83 13.32
N HIS A 298 8.37 14.28 14.35
CA HIS A 298 9.12 15.53 14.34
C HIS A 298 10.60 15.21 14.08
N MET A 299 11.10 15.59 12.92
CA MET A 299 12.52 15.39 12.59
C MET A 299 13.40 16.43 13.30
N ASP A 300 14.58 16.00 13.76
CA ASP A 300 15.63 16.86 14.30
C ASP A 300 16.71 17.13 13.23
N GLY A 301 16.60 18.25 12.53
CA GLY A 301 17.58 18.64 11.52
C GLY A 301 17.33 18.07 10.12
N PRO A 302 18.38 17.82 9.31
CA PRO A 302 18.22 17.54 7.88
C PRO A 302 17.55 16.17 7.63
N PHE A 303 16.52 16.16 6.80
CA PHE A 303 15.78 14.97 6.40
C PHE A 303 15.80 14.79 4.88
N LEU A 304 16.08 13.57 4.44
CA LEU A 304 16.20 13.22 3.04
C LEU A 304 15.77 11.77 2.84
N VAL A 305 14.71 11.55 2.08
CA VAL A 305 14.50 10.27 1.39
C VAL A 305 14.83 10.52 -0.07
N ASN A 306 15.79 9.78 -0.60
CA ASN A 306 16.25 9.99 -1.97
C ASN A 306 15.11 9.71 -2.95
N ASP A 307 14.81 10.74 -3.73
CA ASP A 307 14.07 10.60 -4.96
C ASP A 307 15.08 10.54 -6.09
N VAL A 308 15.35 9.32 -6.55
CA VAL A 308 16.34 9.08 -7.60
C VAL A 308 15.95 9.79 -8.90
N THR A 309 14.65 9.96 -9.18
CA THR A 309 14.20 10.75 -10.33
C THR A 309 14.53 12.23 -10.18
N ARG A 310 14.92 12.64 -8.95
CA ARG A 310 15.35 13.99 -8.60
C ARG A 310 16.87 14.22 -8.55
N THR A 311 17.69 13.22 -8.89
CA THR A 311 19.15 13.30 -8.79
C THR A 311 19.85 13.27 -10.15
N GLY A 312 21.03 13.88 -10.24
CA GLY A 312 21.80 13.92 -11.48
C GLY A 312 23.21 14.47 -11.31
N GLU A 313 23.89 14.74 -12.43
CA GLU A 313 25.22 15.37 -12.38
C GLU A 313 25.12 16.86 -12.10
N GLN A 314 26.04 17.37 -11.26
CA GLN A 314 26.14 18.81 -10.95
C GLN A 314 26.30 19.69 -12.19
N LYS A 315 26.95 19.18 -13.26
CA LYS A 315 27.11 19.90 -14.54
C LYS A 315 25.76 20.26 -15.19
N ASN A 316 24.70 19.50 -14.90
CA ASN A 316 23.35 19.72 -15.42
C ASN A 316 22.46 20.51 -14.43
N GLY A 317 23.05 21.12 -13.38
CA GLY A 317 22.29 21.88 -12.37
C GLY A 317 21.43 21.02 -11.43
N LEU A 318 21.68 19.71 -11.39
CA LEU A 318 20.96 18.76 -10.54
C LEU A 318 21.80 18.37 -9.32
N PRO A 319 21.17 18.14 -8.16
CA PRO A 319 21.88 17.69 -6.98
C PRO A 319 22.19 16.18 -7.04
N GLY A 320 23.26 15.76 -6.36
CA GLY A 320 23.59 14.34 -6.21
C GLY A 320 22.53 13.54 -5.43
N HIS A 321 21.83 14.20 -4.50
CA HIS A 321 20.70 13.66 -3.74
C HIS A 321 19.57 14.69 -3.61
N ALA A 322 18.32 14.25 -3.64
CA ALA A 322 17.17 15.14 -3.55
C ALA A 322 15.98 14.51 -2.80
N PRO A 323 15.18 15.33 -2.09
CA PRO A 323 14.10 14.81 -1.26
C PRO A 323 12.91 14.34 -2.08
N ARG A 324 12.30 13.24 -1.67
CA ARG A 324 11.05 12.75 -2.22
C ARG A 324 9.88 13.64 -1.84
N LEU A 325 9.12 14.06 -2.85
CA LEU A 325 7.96 14.91 -2.71
C LEU A 325 6.71 14.22 -3.31
N ASP A 326 5.53 14.58 -2.82
CA ASP A 326 4.26 14.19 -3.41
C ASP A 326 3.83 15.15 -4.54
N GLU A 327 2.64 14.93 -5.11
CA GLU A 327 2.05 15.76 -6.18
C GLU A 327 1.82 17.23 -5.78
N LYS A 328 1.83 17.54 -4.48
CA LYS A 328 1.65 18.90 -3.94
C LYS A 328 2.98 19.53 -3.51
N GLY A 329 4.10 18.85 -3.75
CA GLY A 329 5.43 19.31 -3.36
C GLY A 329 5.72 19.17 -1.87
N ARG A 330 4.95 18.36 -1.13
CA ARG A 330 5.16 18.07 0.29
C ARG A 330 6.22 16.98 0.44
N PRO A 331 7.12 17.04 1.44
CA PRO A 331 8.07 15.96 1.70
C PRO A 331 7.35 14.68 2.09
N VAL A 332 7.83 13.55 1.56
CA VAL A 332 7.24 12.23 1.81
C VAL A 332 8.29 11.30 2.38
N LEU A 333 7.94 10.67 3.49
CA LEU A 333 8.56 9.44 3.97
C LEU A 333 7.69 8.27 3.50
N PRO A 334 8.13 7.48 2.52
CA PRO A 334 7.35 6.35 2.02
C PRO A 334 7.06 5.33 3.12
N SER A 335 5.86 4.78 3.11
CA SER A 335 5.43 3.67 3.97
C SER A 335 6.42 2.51 3.99
N SER A 336 7.03 2.18 2.84
CA SER A 336 8.06 1.15 2.71
C SER A 336 9.34 1.50 3.47
N SER A 337 9.72 2.77 3.52
CA SER A 337 10.94 3.23 4.20
C SER A 337 10.79 3.14 5.71
N ILE A 338 9.70 3.68 6.27
CA ILE A 338 9.43 3.58 7.71
C ILE A 338 9.18 2.13 8.14
N ARG A 339 8.48 1.32 7.33
CA ARG A 339 8.35 -0.12 7.56
C ARG A 339 9.71 -0.80 7.63
N GLY A 340 10.62 -0.46 6.72
CA GLY A 340 11.98 -0.99 6.68
C GLY A 340 12.77 -0.64 7.95
N SER A 341 12.78 0.64 8.34
CA SER A 341 13.45 1.12 9.55
C SER A 341 12.89 0.49 10.83
N LEU A 342 11.56 0.45 10.98
CA LEU A 342 10.91 -0.20 12.12
C LEU A 342 11.21 -1.70 12.15
N ARG A 343 11.15 -2.36 10.99
CA ARG A 343 11.48 -3.78 10.88
C ARG A 343 12.92 -4.06 11.32
N GLN A 344 13.88 -3.30 10.80
CA GLN A 344 15.28 -3.44 11.17
C GLN A 344 15.48 -3.26 12.68
N GLN A 345 14.84 -2.25 13.28
CA GLN A 345 14.92 -2.03 14.71
C GLN A 345 14.28 -3.16 15.51
N MET A 346 13.09 -3.63 15.12
CA MET A 346 12.45 -4.80 15.76
C MET A 346 13.33 -6.05 15.68
N GLU A 347 13.98 -6.30 14.53
CA GLU A 347 14.94 -7.41 14.38
C GLU A 347 16.13 -7.24 15.32
N LYS A 348 16.69 -6.03 15.43
CA LYS A 348 17.78 -5.70 16.38
C LYS A 348 17.36 -5.94 17.83
N ILE A 349 16.18 -5.47 18.23
CA ILE A 349 15.61 -5.67 19.57
C ILE A 349 15.51 -7.17 19.88
N VAL A 350 15.01 -7.98 18.94
CA VAL A 350 14.90 -9.43 19.15
C VAL A 350 16.28 -10.08 19.30
N ARG A 351 17.29 -9.67 18.51
CA ARG A 351 18.68 -10.16 18.68
C ARG A 351 19.24 -9.80 20.05
N THR A 352 19.06 -8.55 20.47
CA THR A 352 19.65 -8.02 21.70
C THR A 352 18.98 -8.55 22.97
N ILE A 353 17.66 -8.56 23.05
CA ILE A 353 16.95 -8.96 24.27
C ILE A 353 17.04 -10.48 24.50
N PHE A 354 17.03 -11.27 23.43
CA PHE A 354 16.83 -12.72 23.54
C PHE A 354 18.07 -13.55 23.20
N ASN A 355 19.21 -12.90 22.96
CA ASN A 355 20.51 -13.53 22.61
C ASN A 355 20.37 -14.60 21.53
N LYS A 356 19.48 -14.36 20.57
CA LYS A 356 19.34 -15.17 19.37
C LYS A 356 20.23 -14.52 18.34
N ASP A 357 21.34 -15.17 17.96
CA ASP A 357 22.34 -14.72 16.95
C ASP A 357 21.76 -14.54 15.53
N ARG A 358 20.44 -14.49 15.43
CA ARG A 358 19.64 -15.18 14.46
C ARG A 358 18.21 -14.68 14.69
N ALA A 359 17.88 -13.50 14.19
CA ALA A 359 16.54 -12.91 14.36
C ALA A 359 16.01 -12.23 13.09
N ALA A 360 16.15 -12.87 11.93
CA ALA A 360 15.44 -12.43 10.74
C ALA A 360 15.50 -13.47 9.62
N TRP A 361 14.57 -13.31 8.68
CA TRP A 361 14.62 -13.82 7.31
C TRP A 361 15.50 -12.87 6.48
N GLU A 362 16.69 -13.30 6.03
CA GLU A 362 17.39 -12.60 4.93
C GLU A 362 16.81 -13.13 3.61
N GLY A 363 16.03 -12.28 2.95
CA GLY A 363 15.40 -12.58 1.66
C GLY A 363 16.35 -12.63 0.48
N HIS A 364 17.59 -13.06 0.67
CA HIS A 364 18.56 -13.18 -0.42
C HIS A 364 18.55 -14.58 -1.05
N ASP A 365 18.08 -15.60 -0.34
CA ASP A 365 17.71 -16.90 -0.92
C ASP A 365 16.19 -17.04 -0.97
N ALA A 366 15.52 -16.27 -1.83
CA ALA A 366 14.15 -16.60 -2.22
C ALA A 366 14.06 -18.05 -2.78
N ASP A 367 15.19 -18.57 -3.27
CA ASP A 367 15.33 -19.91 -3.83
C ASP A 367 15.41 -21.03 -2.77
N ASN A 368 15.94 -20.79 -1.56
CA ASN A 368 16.14 -21.86 -0.58
C ASN A 368 15.02 -22.06 0.43
N PHE A 369 14.11 -21.09 0.60
CA PHE A 369 13.04 -21.24 1.61
C PHE A 369 11.62 -21.24 1.02
N GLY A 370 11.37 -20.78 -0.21
CA GLY A 370 10.04 -20.81 -0.82
C GLY A 370 9.02 -19.86 -0.16
N SER A 371 7.99 -19.46 -0.90
CA SER A 371 6.93 -18.57 -0.37
C SER A 371 6.11 -19.26 0.73
N VAL A 372 5.61 -18.49 1.70
CA VAL A 372 4.61 -18.99 2.65
C VAL A 372 3.27 -19.10 1.93
N ILE A 373 2.79 -20.31 1.69
CA ILE A 373 1.60 -20.56 0.86
C ILE A 373 0.36 -20.98 1.66
N ASN A 374 0.52 -21.39 2.93
CA ASN A 374 -0.57 -21.76 3.84
C ASN A 374 -0.32 -21.27 5.27
N LEU A 375 -1.27 -21.52 6.19
CA LEU A 375 -1.19 -21.03 7.57
C LEU A 375 -0.23 -21.86 8.43
N GLU A 376 -0.12 -23.16 8.16
CA GLU A 376 0.79 -24.08 8.83
C GLU A 376 2.25 -23.66 8.59
N ASP A 377 2.62 -23.42 7.33
CA ASP A 377 3.90 -22.83 6.92
C ASP A 377 4.15 -21.52 7.67
N ALA A 378 3.12 -20.67 7.78
CA ALA A 378 3.26 -19.39 8.46
C ALA A 378 3.60 -19.55 9.95
N LYS A 379 2.97 -20.51 10.64
CA LYS A 379 3.23 -20.81 12.05
C LYS A 379 4.64 -21.36 12.29
N ASP A 380 5.10 -22.25 11.43
CA ASP A 380 6.38 -22.94 11.62
C ASP A 380 7.58 -22.11 11.15
N ARG A 381 7.37 -21.19 10.19
CA ARG A 381 8.46 -20.58 9.42
C ARG A 381 8.63 -19.08 9.65
N LEU A 382 7.62 -18.38 10.17
CA LEU A 382 7.71 -16.93 10.35
C LEU A 382 8.30 -16.57 11.71
N CYS A 383 9.34 -15.73 11.69
CA CYS A 383 9.84 -15.10 12.91
C CYS A 383 8.86 -14.05 13.45
N PRO A 384 8.96 -13.68 14.75
CA PRO A 384 8.09 -12.69 15.39
C PRO A 384 7.93 -11.39 14.60
N VAL A 385 9.04 -10.89 14.04
CA VAL A 385 9.01 -9.68 13.22
C VAL A 385 8.29 -9.91 11.90
N SER A 386 8.48 -11.05 11.25
CA SER A 386 7.80 -11.38 9.99
C SER A 386 6.30 -11.65 10.18
N ILE A 387 5.89 -12.18 11.33
CA ILE A 387 4.47 -12.32 11.70
C ILE A 387 3.78 -10.95 11.60
N LEU A 388 4.40 -9.89 12.12
CA LEU A 388 3.86 -8.53 12.14
C LEU A 388 4.13 -7.74 10.84
N ALA A 389 5.37 -7.74 10.35
CA ALA A 389 5.83 -6.87 9.26
C ALA A 389 5.75 -7.51 7.85
N GLY A 390 5.38 -8.80 7.75
CA GLY A 390 5.23 -9.54 6.50
C GLY A 390 6.45 -10.36 6.07
N ALA A 391 6.24 -11.26 5.10
CA ALA A 391 7.27 -12.04 4.39
C ALA A 391 6.74 -12.44 3.00
N PRO A 392 7.56 -12.97 2.06
CA PRO A 392 7.02 -13.47 0.80
C PRO A 392 5.94 -14.54 1.00
N GLY A 393 4.81 -14.37 0.32
CA GLY A 393 3.60 -15.19 0.52
C GLY A 393 2.78 -14.82 1.76
N TRP A 394 3.35 -14.11 2.74
CA TRP A 394 2.65 -13.63 3.94
C TRP A 394 2.42 -12.12 3.92
N LYS A 395 1.19 -11.71 3.64
CA LYS A 395 0.79 -10.29 3.73
C LYS A 395 0.92 -9.80 5.18
N ALA A 396 1.69 -8.73 5.37
CA ALA A 396 1.90 -8.08 6.67
C ALA A 396 0.59 -7.66 7.35
N PRO A 397 0.37 -8.03 8.63
CA PRO A 397 -0.64 -7.43 9.49
C PRO A 397 -0.41 -5.94 9.77
N LEU A 398 0.85 -5.51 9.87
CA LEU A 398 1.23 -4.10 10.01
C LEU A 398 1.09 -3.40 8.65
N GLU A 399 0.15 -2.47 8.52
CA GLU A 399 -0.09 -1.64 7.33
C GLU A 399 0.29 -0.19 7.65
N LEU A 400 0.93 0.52 6.72
CA LEU A 400 1.38 1.91 6.94
C LEU A 400 0.96 2.78 5.76
N SER A 401 0.51 4.00 6.03
CA SER A 401 0.41 5.05 5.00
C SER A 401 1.79 5.65 4.70
N ASP A 402 1.89 6.37 3.60
CA ASP A 402 2.98 7.34 3.44
C ASP A 402 2.83 8.44 4.50
N PHE A 403 3.97 8.91 5.01
CA PHE A 403 4.07 9.98 5.98
C PHE A 403 4.37 11.28 5.25
N VAL A 404 3.44 12.22 5.28
CA VAL A 404 3.48 13.43 4.44
C VAL A 404 3.66 14.66 5.30
N GLY A 405 4.58 15.53 4.91
CA GLY A 405 4.81 16.80 5.59
C GLY A 405 3.96 17.96 5.06
N ARG A 406 4.30 19.17 5.50
CA ARG A 406 3.60 20.39 5.07
C ARG A 406 4.18 20.95 3.78
N ILE A 407 3.33 21.66 3.02
CA ILE A 407 3.76 22.43 1.85
C ILE A 407 4.71 23.54 2.31
N GLY A 408 5.75 23.81 1.53
CA GLY A 408 6.70 24.90 1.80
C GLY A 408 7.70 24.61 2.92
N ALA A 409 7.90 23.33 3.26
CA ALA A 409 8.98 22.95 4.17
C ALA A 409 10.34 23.46 3.63
N GLN A 410 11.17 24.00 4.52
CA GLN A 410 12.42 24.65 4.13
C GLN A 410 13.35 23.65 3.47
N ARG A 411 13.66 23.89 2.19
CA ARG A 411 14.66 23.14 1.43
C ARG A 411 16.01 23.85 1.54
N ALA A 412 17.07 23.07 1.67
CA ALA A 412 18.43 23.56 1.65
C ALA A 412 19.33 22.57 0.89
N ARG A 413 20.50 23.04 0.49
CA ARG A 413 21.52 22.26 -0.20
C ARG A 413 22.76 22.20 0.66
N GLN A 414 23.38 21.02 0.77
CA GLN A 414 24.62 20.80 1.48
C GLN A 414 25.62 20.11 0.56
N ASP A 415 26.82 20.66 0.48
CA ASP A 415 27.95 20.04 -0.20
C ASP A 415 28.70 19.11 0.74
N PHE A 416 29.10 17.96 0.21
CA PHE A 416 29.95 16.99 0.89
C PHE A 416 31.28 16.88 0.15
N VAL A 417 32.35 16.75 0.94
CA VAL A 417 33.69 16.49 0.45
C VAL A 417 34.10 15.14 1.01
N ALA A 418 34.41 14.18 0.13
CA ALA A 418 35.00 12.93 0.59
C ALA A 418 36.38 13.21 1.19
N ILE A 419 36.65 12.63 2.36
CA ILE A 419 37.95 12.76 3.02
C ILE A 419 38.76 11.51 2.68
N ASP A 420 39.97 11.72 2.16
CA ASP A 420 40.93 10.65 1.94
C ASP A 420 41.42 10.11 3.30
N ARG A 421 41.21 8.82 3.53
CA ARG A 421 41.50 8.17 4.82
C ARG A 421 43.00 8.09 5.16
N PHE A 422 43.89 8.24 4.17
CA PHE A 422 45.34 8.19 4.33
C PHE A 422 45.95 9.57 4.49
N THR A 423 45.43 10.58 3.77
CA THR A 423 45.98 11.94 3.81
C THR A 423 45.25 12.86 4.78
N GLY A 424 44.01 12.53 5.19
CA GLY A 424 43.15 13.40 5.99
C GLY A 424 42.68 14.66 5.26
N GLY A 425 43.06 14.82 3.99
CA GLY A 425 42.65 15.91 3.11
C GLY A 425 41.39 15.58 2.31
N ALA A 426 40.89 16.56 1.56
CA ALA A 426 39.84 16.34 0.58
C ALA A 426 40.34 15.37 -0.51
N ALA A 427 39.62 14.28 -0.74
CA ALA A 427 39.88 13.39 -1.85
C ALA A 427 39.64 14.13 -3.18
N GLU A 428 40.60 14.04 -4.11
CA GLU A 428 40.46 14.70 -5.41
C GLU A 428 39.22 14.19 -6.15
N SER A 429 38.43 15.13 -6.68
CA SER A 429 37.27 14.88 -7.56
C SER A 429 36.04 14.19 -6.94
N GLN A 430 35.98 14.01 -5.62
CA GLN A 430 34.80 13.42 -4.94
C GLN A 430 34.02 14.46 -4.12
N LYS A 431 33.48 15.47 -4.81
CA LYS A 431 32.44 16.36 -4.28
C LYS A 431 31.09 15.87 -4.76
N PHE A 432 30.15 15.72 -3.84
CA PHE A 432 28.74 15.49 -4.15
C PHE A 432 27.90 16.31 -3.19
N ASP A 433 26.66 16.58 -3.56
CA ASP A 433 25.78 17.45 -2.81
C ASP A 433 24.42 16.80 -2.60
N ALA A 434 23.71 17.26 -1.57
CA ALA A 434 22.35 16.85 -1.28
C ALA A 434 21.44 18.05 -1.09
N GLU A 435 20.32 18.06 -1.79
CA GLU A 435 19.13 18.78 -1.34
C GLU A 435 18.46 17.99 -0.22
N TYR A 436 17.94 18.69 0.77
CA TYR A 436 17.22 18.11 1.89
C TYR A 436 16.12 19.04 2.39
N VAL A 437 15.24 18.49 3.22
CA VAL A 437 14.23 19.26 3.94
C VAL A 437 14.66 19.37 5.40
N TYR A 438 14.73 20.58 5.94
CA TYR A 438 15.16 20.81 7.31
C TYR A 438 13.99 20.66 8.30
N ALA A 439 14.18 19.81 9.30
CA ALA A 439 13.28 19.56 10.42
C ALA A 439 11.79 19.46 10.04
N PRO A 440 11.40 18.65 9.03
CA PRO A 440 9.99 18.52 8.68
C PRO A 440 9.21 17.82 9.80
N VAL A 441 7.91 18.13 9.87
CA VAL A 441 6.92 17.37 10.62
C VAL A 441 6.15 16.53 9.63
N LEU A 442 6.12 15.21 9.83
CA LEU A 442 5.52 14.25 8.92
C LEU A 442 4.38 13.51 9.63
N THR A 443 3.20 13.42 9.00
CA THR A 443 2.03 12.74 9.59
C THR A 443 1.61 11.57 8.71
N GLY A 444 1.28 10.44 9.33
CA GLY A 444 0.80 9.23 8.68
C GLY A 444 0.01 8.33 9.63
N THR A 445 -0.45 7.19 9.12
CA THR A 445 -1.21 6.20 9.90
C THR A 445 -0.50 4.85 9.94
N ILE A 446 -0.59 4.18 11.09
CA ILE A 446 -0.20 2.78 11.29
C ILE A 446 -1.46 2.00 11.63
N GLU A 447 -1.72 0.94 10.88
CA GLU A 447 -2.82 0.01 11.12
C GLU A 447 -2.28 -1.38 11.42
N VAL A 448 -2.94 -2.11 12.33
CA VAL A 448 -2.63 -3.52 12.62
C VAL A 448 -3.87 -4.38 12.43
N ASP A 449 -3.75 -5.36 11.53
CA ASP A 449 -4.74 -6.41 11.32
C ASP A 449 -4.62 -7.50 12.40
N LEU A 450 -5.26 -7.26 13.55
CA LEU A 450 -5.18 -8.18 14.70
C LEU A 450 -5.80 -9.53 14.37
N GLU A 451 -6.91 -9.56 13.62
CA GLU A 451 -7.52 -10.82 13.18
C GLU A 451 -6.51 -11.68 12.39
N ARG A 452 -5.81 -11.10 11.42
CA ARG A 452 -4.78 -11.80 10.65
C ARG A 452 -3.62 -12.25 11.53
N MET A 453 -3.15 -11.39 12.43
CA MET A 453 -2.08 -11.70 13.38
C MET A 453 -2.47 -12.88 14.28
N HIS A 454 -3.69 -12.84 14.82
CA HIS A 454 -4.26 -13.86 15.70
C HIS A 454 -4.35 -15.24 15.05
N LYS A 455 -4.46 -15.34 13.71
CA LYS A 455 -4.40 -16.65 13.02
C LYS A 455 -3.11 -17.44 13.31
N ILE A 456 -2.02 -16.74 13.59
CA ILE A 456 -0.73 -17.35 13.94
C ILE A 456 -0.55 -17.38 15.46
N THR A 457 -0.99 -16.34 16.17
CA THR A 457 -0.63 -16.14 17.59
C THR A 457 -1.62 -16.67 18.60
N SER A 458 -2.78 -17.18 18.18
CA SER A 458 -3.85 -17.66 19.09
C SER A 458 -3.61 -19.03 19.74
N ASP A 459 -2.48 -19.69 19.52
CA ASP A 459 -2.25 -21.04 20.06
C ASP A 459 -1.84 -21.03 21.56
N ARG A 460 -2.38 -22.01 22.30
CA ARG A 460 -2.00 -22.47 23.66
C ARG A 460 -1.97 -21.41 24.79
N GLY A 461 -3.10 -20.74 25.03
CA GLY A 461 -3.40 -20.10 26.31
C GLY A 461 -2.62 -18.81 26.64
N GLN A 462 -1.86 -18.29 25.68
CA GLN A 462 -1.16 -17.00 25.76
C GLN A 462 -2.03 -15.88 25.19
N ASN A 463 -1.71 -14.63 25.55
CA ASN A 463 -2.33 -13.47 24.94
C ASN A 463 -1.89 -13.38 23.44
N PRO A 464 -2.81 -13.45 22.47
CA PRO A 464 -2.47 -13.44 21.05
C PRO A 464 -1.95 -12.08 20.55
N ASP A 465 -2.03 -11.03 21.37
CA ASP A 465 -1.55 -9.68 21.06
C ASP A 465 -0.06 -9.47 21.31
N TRP A 466 0.67 -10.50 21.77
CA TRP A 466 2.09 -10.39 22.06
C TRP A 466 2.95 -9.74 20.96
N PRO A 467 2.70 -9.86 19.64
CA PRO A 467 3.54 -9.19 18.64
C PRO A 467 3.47 -7.66 18.70
N LEU A 468 2.43 -7.09 19.32
CA LEU A 468 2.30 -5.65 19.52
C LEU A 468 3.44 -5.08 20.37
N ILE A 469 4.10 -5.88 21.21
CA ILE A 469 5.27 -5.44 21.97
C ILE A 469 6.43 -5.01 21.05
N LEU A 470 6.58 -5.65 19.89
CA LEU A 470 7.63 -5.31 18.93
C LEU A 470 7.36 -3.96 18.27
N LEU A 471 6.10 -3.70 17.91
CA LEU A 471 5.69 -2.38 17.41
C LEU A 471 5.94 -1.31 18.47
N LEU A 472 5.57 -1.59 19.72
CA LEU A 472 5.77 -0.66 20.83
C LEU A 472 7.25 -0.33 21.03
N TYR A 473 8.12 -1.34 21.06
CA TYR A 473 9.57 -1.10 21.17
C TYR A 473 10.11 -0.33 19.97
N GLY A 474 9.69 -0.66 18.75
CA GLY A 474 10.09 0.09 17.56
C GLY A 474 9.65 1.56 17.61
N LEU A 475 8.43 1.85 18.08
CA LEU A 475 7.94 3.21 18.25
C LEU A 475 8.65 3.95 19.40
N ARG A 476 8.97 3.26 20.49
CA ARG A 476 9.77 3.81 21.59
C ARG A 476 11.17 4.20 21.11
N ASP A 477 11.88 3.30 20.44
CA ASP A 477 13.23 3.56 19.93
C ASP A 477 13.23 4.65 18.85
N LEU A 478 12.14 4.76 18.09
CA LEU A 478 11.92 5.90 17.18
C LEU A 478 11.74 7.22 17.95
N HIS A 479 10.99 7.22 19.05
CA HIS A 479 10.80 8.39 19.92
C HIS A 479 12.11 8.82 20.62
N GLU A 480 12.93 7.85 21.04
CA GLU A 480 14.23 8.08 21.71
C GLU A 480 15.34 8.51 20.72
N GLY A 481 15.07 8.45 19.41
CA GLY A 481 16.02 8.85 18.36
C GLY A 481 17.03 7.76 17.98
N ASP A 482 16.84 6.52 18.44
CA ASP A 482 17.69 5.37 18.11
C ASP A 482 17.50 4.91 16.66
N VAL A 483 16.35 5.23 16.06
CA VAL A 483 16.03 4.92 14.67
C VAL A 483 16.18 6.16 13.79
N ARG A 484 17.02 6.05 12.75
CA ARG A 484 17.16 7.08 11.71
C ARG A 484 16.24 6.78 10.53
N LEU A 485 15.65 7.83 9.96
CA LEU A 485 14.74 7.73 8.83
C LEU A 485 15.33 8.40 7.58
N GLY A 486 15.45 7.65 6.50
CA GLY A 486 15.94 8.14 5.21
C GLY A 486 17.45 7.96 5.02
N TRP A 487 18.03 8.77 4.14
CA TRP A 487 19.44 8.73 3.76
C TRP A 487 20.32 9.49 4.75
N GLY A 488 21.59 9.10 4.85
CA GLY A 488 22.63 9.90 5.49
C GLY A 488 22.66 9.82 7.01
N GLY A 489 22.16 8.75 7.63
CA GLY A 489 22.16 8.58 9.08
C GLY A 489 23.54 8.80 9.74
N SER A 490 24.62 8.31 9.11
CA SER A 490 26.00 8.52 9.57
C SER A 490 26.50 9.96 9.43
N LYS A 491 25.77 10.80 8.68
CA LYS A 491 26.05 12.23 8.44
C LYS A 491 25.10 13.14 9.23
N GLY A 492 24.37 12.57 10.21
CA GLY A 492 23.42 13.32 11.05
C GLY A 492 22.05 13.57 10.44
N TYR A 493 21.74 12.96 9.28
CA TYR A 493 20.43 13.08 8.66
C TYR A 493 19.42 12.13 9.29
N GLY A 494 18.14 12.47 9.14
CA GLY A 494 17.05 11.56 9.46
C GLY A 494 16.85 11.33 10.95
N MET A 495 17.37 12.22 11.80
CA MET A 495 17.18 12.11 13.23
C MET A 495 15.74 12.43 13.61
N VAL A 496 15.18 11.66 14.54
CA VAL A 496 13.85 11.90 15.09
C VAL A 496 14.02 12.59 16.45
N ARG A 497 13.34 13.73 16.62
CA ARG A 497 13.31 14.46 17.89
C ARG A 497 12.31 13.83 18.86
N GLU A 498 11.12 13.57 18.34
CA GLU A 498 9.99 13.01 19.07
C GLU A 498 8.96 12.49 18.06
N ILE A 499 8.10 11.60 18.53
CA ILE A 499 6.88 11.21 17.84
C ILE A 499 5.68 11.45 18.75
N GLU A 500 4.57 11.89 18.17
CA GLU A 500 3.25 11.87 18.79
C GLU A 500 2.48 10.68 18.23
N VAL A 501 1.92 9.83 19.10
CA VAL A 501 1.06 8.72 18.68
C VAL A 501 -0.31 8.86 19.34
N ARG A 502 -1.36 8.84 18.53
CA ARG A 502 -2.76 8.91 18.97
C ARG A 502 -3.50 7.69 18.48
N LEU A 503 -4.10 6.93 19.40
CA LEU A 503 -5.01 5.86 19.03
C LEU A 503 -6.31 6.44 18.51
N GLN A 504 -6.63 6.10 17.27
CA GLN A 504 -7.88 6.46 16.65
C GLN A 504 -8.93 5.39 16.97
N GLU A 505 -8.58 4.10 16.82
CA GLU A 505 -9.49 2.97 17.03
C GLU A 505 -8.73 1.72 17.54
N ALA A 506 -9.31 1.00 18.50
CA ALA A 506 -8.93 -0.37 18.88
C ALA A 506 -10.13 -1.13 19.45
N PRO A 507 -10.14 -2.47 19.41
CA PRO A 507 -11.11 -3.28 20.12
C PRO A 507 -10.98 -3.07 21.64
N ASP A 508 -12.12 -2.99 22.35
CA ASP A 508 -12.14 -2.75 23.80
C ASP A 508 -11.46 -3.89 24.60
N ASP A 509 -11.34 -5.09 24.02
CA ASP A 509 -10.65 -6.26 24.59
C ASP A 509 -9.12 -6.25 24.42
N VAL A 510 -8.57 -5.33 23.61
CA VAL A 510 -7.14 -5.25 23.29
C VAL A 510 -6.48 -4.07 24.04
N ILE A 511 -7.20 -2.96 24.22
CA ILE A 511 -6.75 -1.81 25.01
C ILE A 511 -7.94 -1.33 25.87
N PRO A 512 -7.91 -1.47 27.21
CA PRO A 512 -8.97 -0.91 28.05
C PRO A 512 -8.97 0.62 27.97
N ARG A 513 -10.10 1.21 27.62
CA ARG A 513 -10.27 2.69 27.57
C ARG A 513 -10.05 3.32 28.96
N PRO A 514 -9.51 4.56 29.05
CA PRO A 514 -9.52 5.59 28.01
C PRO A 514 -8.17 5.92 27.37
N ALA A 515 -8.23 6.16 26.05
CA ALA A 515 -7.30 6.88 25.17
C ALA A 515 -5.80 6.51 25.26
N PHE A 516 -5.33 5.78 24.25
CA PHE A 516 -3.90 5.59 23.99
C PHE A 516 -3.27 6.89 23.49
N GLU A 517 -2.50 7.51 24.38
CA GLU A 517 -1.61 8.62 24.10
C GLU A 517 -0.20 8.15 24.47
N LEU A 518 0.67 7.99 23.47
CA LEU A 518 2.08 7.68 23.74
C LEU A 518 2.82 9.01 23.91
N LYS A 519 3.09 9.37 25.16
CA LYS A 519 3.98 10.49 25.52
C LYS A 519 5.13 9.92 26.34
N PHE A 520 6.36 10.12 25.88
CA PHE A 520 7.59 9.79 26.64
C PHE A 520 7.75 8.30 26.98
N GLY A 521 7.47 7.38 26.04
CA GLY A 521 7.68 5.94 26.27
C GLY A 521 6.71 5.29 27.26
N ALA A 522 5.72 6.02 27.77
CA ALA A 522 4.61 5.48 28.54
C ALA A 522 3.37 5.34 27.64
N ILE A 523 2.75 4.16 27.64
CA ILE A 523 1.40 4.01 27.09
C ILE A 523 0.44 4.56 28.14
N ALA A 524 -0.21 5.70 27.87
CA ALA A 524 -1.42 6.02 28.60
C ALA A 524 -2.52 5.05 28.15
N GLY A 525 -3.19 4.32 29.05
CA GLY A 525 -4.35 3.49 28.72
C GLY A 525 -4.10 1.99 28.46
N ALA A 526 -2.86 1.53 28.29
CA ALA A 526 -2.50 0.13 28.57
C ALA A 526 -1.82 0.11 29.93
N ASP A 527 -2.35 -0.64 30.89
CA ASP A 527 -1.67 -0.81 32.17
C ASP A 527 -0.32 -1.51 31.98
N ALA A 528 0.58 -1.32 32.93
CA ALA A 528 1.89 -1.97 32.91
C ALA A 528 1.76 -3.50 32.83
N GLU A 529 0.69 -4.06 33.39
CA GLU A 529 0.37 -5.49 33.35
C GLU A 529 0.16 -5.99 31.91
N THR A 530 -0.56 -5.24 31.08
CA THR A 530 -0.79 -5.57 29.66
C THR A 530 0.52 -5.60 28.86
N ILE A 531 1.37 -4.59 29.05
CA ILE A 531 2.66 -4.50 28.36
C ILE A 531 3.56 -5.66 28.78
N VAL A 532 3.60 -5.96 30.08
CA VAL A 532 4.34 -7.11 30.62
C VAL A 532 3.80 -8.41 30.05
N ALA A 533 2.48 -8.59 29.97
CA ALA A 533 1.86 -9.78 29.39
C ALA A 533 2.22 -9.97 27.90
N TRP A 534 2.27 -8.89 27.11
CA TRP A 534 2.75 -8.99 25.72
C TRP A 534 4.23 -9.35 25.63
N HIS A 535 5.06 -8.78 26.50
CA HIS A 535 6.48 -9.13 26.58
C HIS A 535 6.68 -10.61 26.95
N GLU A 536 5.99 -11.10 27.98
CA GLU A 536 6.02 -12.49 28.41
C GLU A 536 5.51 -13.44 27.31
N GLY A 537 4.47 -13.05 26.58
CA GLY A 537 3.98 -13.79 25.42
C GLY A 537 5.05 -13.94 24.33
N LEU A 538 5.79 -12.86 24.00
CA LEU A 538 6.91 -12.93 23.06
C LEU A 538 8.02 -13.87 23.57
N VAL A 539 8.37 -13.78 24.86
CA VAL A 539 9.37 -14.64 25.50
C VAL A 539 8.98 -16.11 25.37
N ASP A 540 7.73 -16.45 25.69
CA ASP A 540 7.27 -17.84 25.66
C ASP A 540 7.12 -18.37 24.23
N TRP A 541 6.73 -17.51 23.29
CA TRP A 541 6.75 -17.84 21.87
C TRP A 541 8.17 -18.20 21.40
N LEU A 542 9.17 -17.40 21.77
CA LEU A 542 10.57 -17.66 21.41
C LEU A 542 11.14 -18.94 22.06
N LYS A 543 10.70 -19.27 23.28
CA LYS A 543 11.07 -20.52 23.96
C LYS A 543 10.46 -21.75 23.31
N SER A 544 9.23 -21.64 22.81
CA SER A 544 8.52 -22.74 22.14
C SER A 544 9.02 -23.01 20.71
N HIS A 545 9.79 -22.11 20.12
CA HIS A 545 10.37 -22.24 18.78
C HIS A 545 11.92 -22.14 18.82
N PRO A 546 12.61 -23.06 19.52
CA PRO A 546 14.06 -22.99 19.70
C PRO A 546 14.84 -23.17 18.39
N ASP A 547 14.33 -24.01 17.48
CA ASP A 547 15.00 -24.48 16.26
C ASP A 547 14.53 -23.75 14.98
N MET A 548 13.86 -22.60 15.12
CA MET A 548 13.40 -21.86 13.94
C MET A 548 14.60 -21.55 13.01
N PRO A 549 14.45 -21.68 11.68
CA PRO A 549 15.50 -21.33 10.73
C PRO A 549 15.68 -19.82 10.66
N TRP A 550 16.47 -19.31 11.59
CA TRP A 550 16.89 -17.93 11.62
C TRP A 550 18.05 -17.71 10.64
N SER A 551 18.05 -16.61 9.89
CA SER A 551 19.18 -16.25 9.03
C SER A 551 20.43 -15.96 9.86
N PRO A 552 21.60 -16.52 9.51
CA PRO A 552 22.87 -16.07 10.08
C PRO A 552 23.12 -14.61 9.68
N LEU A 553 23.85 -13.87 10.52
CA LEU A 553 24.54 -12.65 10.08
C LEU A 553 25.55 -13.09 9.02
N LYS A 554 25.58 -12.44 7.85
CA LYS A 554 26.75 -12.58 6.97
C LYS A 554 27.97 -12.17 7.78
N GLU A 555 28.87 -13.12 8.02
CA GLU A 555 30.24 -12.78 8.38
C GLU A 555 30.77 -11.95 7.20
N ASP A 556 31.27 -10.74 7.47
CA ASP A 556 32.00 -9.97 6.48
C ASP A 556 33.15 -10.86 5.99
N GLU A 557 33.05 -11.43 4.79
CA GLU A 557 34.26 -11.83 4.08
C GLU A 557 35.07 -10.53 3.94
N PRO A 558 36.29 -10.45 4.50
CA PRO A 558 37.11 -9.27 4.36
C PRO A 558 37.26 -9.02 2.86
N GLN A 559 36.70 -7.91 2.38
CA GLN A 559 36.95 -7.45 1.02
C GLN A 559 38.47 -7.36 0.88
N GLU A 560 39.05 -8.26 0.09
CA GLU A 560 40.42 -8.09 -0.37
C GLU A 560 40.45 -6.75 -1.11
N VAL A 561 41.02 -5.76 -0.43
CA VAL A 561 41.40 -4.48 -1.03
C VAL A 561 42.47 -4.82 -2.05
N THR A 562 42.06 -5.07 -3.28
CA THR A 562 42.98 -5.11 -4.42
C THR A 562 43.40 -3.66 -4.70
N ALA A 563 44.72 -3.49 -4.75
CA ALA A 563 45.47 -2.23 -4.70
C ALA A 563 45.22 -1.28 -5.88
#